data_AF-A0A8T5ANN6-F1
#
_entry.id   AF-A0A8T5ANN6-F1
#
_cell.length_a   1.000
_cell.length_b   1.000
_cell.length_c   1.000
_cell.angle_alpha   90.00
_cell.angle_beta   90.00
_cell.angle_gamma   90.00
#
_symmetry.space_group_name_H-M   'P 1'
#
loop_
_entity.id
_entity.type
_entity.pdbx_description
1 polymer ?
#
loop_
_entity_poly.entity_id
_entity_poly.type
_entity_poly.pdbx_seq_one_letter_code
_entity_poly.pdbx_strand_id
1 'polypeptide(L)' 'MEKYSIKPRDAIHVAVALENNVTEVVSYDPDFDKIERFKRIEP' A
#
# COMPACT_ATOMS: atom_id res chain seq x y z
N MET A 1 14.89 2.35 -10.83
CA MET A 1 13.61 1.61 -10.80
C MET A 1 12.97 1.85 -9.44
N GLU A 2 11.65 2.04 -9.38
CA GLU A 2 10.92 2.21 -8.11
C GLU A 2 10.83 0.87 -7.35
N LYS A 3 10.96 0.88 -6.02
CA LYS A 3 11.07 -0.34 -5.18
C LYS A 3 9.90 -1.31 -5.38
N TYR A 4 8.68 -0.79 -5.49
CA TYR A 4 7.46 -1.61 -5.53
C TYR A 4 6.70 -1.53 -6.85
N SER A 5 7.13 -0.68 -7.79
CA SER A 5 6.46 -0.49 -9.09
C SER A 5 4.93 -0.32 -8.96
N ILE A 6 4.52 0.56 -8.04
CA ILE A 6 3.13 0.96 -7.81
C ILE A 6 2.91 2.36 -8.36
N LYS A 7 1.65 2.75 -8.60
CA LYS A 7 1.38 4.08 -9.15
C LYS A 7 1.74 5.16 -8.12
N PRO A 8 2.19 6.36 -8.53
CA PRO A 8 2.56 7.43 -7.61
C PRO A 8 1.47 7.78 -6.58
N ARG A 9 0.19 7.73 -6.97
CA ARG A 9 -0.93 7.95 -6.05
C ARG A 9 -1.03 6.90 -4.95
N ASP A 10 -0.77 5.64 -5.29
CA ASP A 10 -0.89 4.51 -4.36
C ASP A 10 0.29 4.56 -3.37
N ALA A 11 1.46 4.99 -3.85
CA ALA A 11 2.62 5.27 -3.00
C ALA A 11 2.35 6.36 -1.96
N ILE A 12 1.63 7.44 -2.32
CA ILE A 12 1.26 8.50 -1.37
C ILE A 12 0.31 7.97 -0.31
N HIS A 13 -0.73 7.21 -0.68
CA HIS A 13 -1.65 6.61 0.29
C HIS A 13 -0.92 5.71 1.29
N VAL A 14 -0.05 4.84 0.79
CA VAL A 14 0.73 3.91 1.62
C VAL A 14 1.68 4.67 2.54
N ALA A 15 2.39 5.68 2.02
CA ALA A 15 3.32 6.47 2.84
C ALA A 15 2.60 7.16 3.99
N VAL A 16 1.45 7.80 3.73
CA VAL A 16 0.64 8.45 4.77
C VAL A 16 0.12 7.44 5.79
N ALA A 17 -0.34 6.27 5.35
CA ALA A 17 -0.81 5.22 6.24
C ALA A 17 0.30 4.73 7.17
N LEU A 18 1.48 4.41 6.63
CA LEU A 18 2.63 3.94 7.39
C LEU A 18 3.15 4.99 8.39
N GLU A 19 3.20 6.27 8.01
CA GLU A 19 3.55 7.38 8.92
C GLU A 19 2.58 7.49 10.11
N ASN A 20 1.33 7.04 9.94
CA ASN A 20 0.30 7.03 10.98
C ASN A 20 0.14 5.65 11.66
N ASN A 21 1.10 4.73 11.48
CA ASN A 21 1.05 3.37 12.02
C ASN A 21 -0.16 2.53 11.55
N VAL A 22 -0.74 2.87 10.39
CA VAL A 22 -1.79 2.10 9.75
C VAL A 22 -1.14 1.14 8.74
N THR A 23 -1.20 -0.16 9.03
CA THR A 23 -0.53 -1.20 8.23
C THR A 23 -1.49 -2.10 7.47
N GLU A 24 -2.80 -1.84 7.53
CA GLU A 24 -3.84 -2.64 6.86
C GLU A 24 -4.75 -1.74 6.01
N VAL A 25 -5.15 -2.22 4.84
CA VAL A 25 -6.09 -1.53 3.95
C VAL A 25 -7.12 -2.49 3.39
N VAL A 26 -8.40 -2.08 3.36
CA VAL A 26 -9.45 -2.81 2.65
C VAL A 26 -9.49 -2.30 1.21
N SER A 27 -9.16 -3.15 0.23
CA SER A 27 -9.06 -2.72 -1.17
C SER A 27 -9.16 -3.88 -2.16
N TYR A 28 -9.78 -3.63 -3.31
CA TYR A 28 -9.75 -4.52 -4.47
C TYR A 28 -8.48 -4.37 -5.33
N ASP A 29 -7.61 -3.39 -5.04
CA ASP A 29 -6.38 -3.16 -5.81
C ASP A 29 -5.25 -4.11 -5.34
N PRO A 30 -4.86 -5.13 -6.13
CA PRO A 30 -3.82 -6.08 -5.76
C PRO A 30 -2.42 -5.47 -5.76
N ASP A 31 -2.23 -4.25 -6.27
CA ASP A 31 -0.92 -3.59 -6.25
C ASP A 31 -0.40 -3.37 -4.82
N PHE A 32 -1.29 -3.30 -3.80
CA PHE A 32 -0.88 -3.17 -2.40
C PHE A 32 -0.20 -4.42 -1.82
N ASP A 33 -0.43 -5.62 -2.40
CA ASP A 33 0.22 -6.86 -1.95
C ASP A 33 1.74 -6.85 -2.18
N LYS A 34 2.25 -5.91 -3.00
CA LYS A 34 3.67 -5.74 -3.29
C LYS A 34 4.44 -5.10 -2.13
N ILE A 35 3.77 -4.60 -1.10
CA ILE A 35 4.35 -3.71 -0.08
C ILE A 35 4.55 -4.48 1.23
N GLU A 36 5.80 -4.83 1.54
CA GLU A 36 6.17 -5.72 2.65
C GLU A 36 5.56 -5.36 4.02
N ARG A 37 5.35 -4.07 4.31
CA ARG A 37 4.84 -3.57 5.61
C ARG A 37 3.37 -3.14 5.58
N PHE A 38 2.66 -3.43 4.49
CA PHE A 38 1.30 -2.94 4.27
C PHE A 38 0.43 -4.07 3.72
N LYS A 39 -0.52 -4.53 4.53
CA LYS A 39 -1.35 -5.71 4.24
C LYS A 39 -2.68 -5.30 3.62
N ARG A 40 -2.96 -5.83 2.44
CA ARG A 40 -4.29 -5.73 1.82
C ARG A 40 -5.23 -6.75 2.45
N ILE A 41 -6.45 -6.32 2.73
CA ILE A 41 -7.59 -7.17 3.07
C ILE A 41 -8.56 -7.05 1.89
N GLU A 42 -8.74 -8.15 1.18
CA GLU A 42 -9.73 -8.24 0.11
C GLU A 42 -11.13 -8.46 0.75
N PRO A 43 -12.14 -7.62 0.44
CA PRO A 43 -13.50 -7.77 0.96
C PRO A 43 -14.20 -9.07 0.58
#